data_AF-A0AAV9VXN9-F1
#
_entry.id   AF-A0AAV9VXN9-F1
#
_cell.length_a   1.000
_cell.length_b   1.000
_cell.length_c   1.000
_cell.angle_alpha   90.00
_cell.angle_beta   90.00
_cell.angle_gamma   90.00
#
_symmetry.space_group_name_H-M   'P 1'
#
loop_
_entity.id
_entity.type
_entity.pdbx_description
1 polymer ?
#
loop_
_entity_poly.entity_id
_entity_poly.type
_entity_poly.pdbx_seq_one_letter_code
_entity_poly.pdbx_strand_id
1 'polypeptide(L)'
;MHSMALTFHPKSLTKMSVYVRTLTINDIDKIIELENACFPEEERATPAKFRYRLTVCGELSHGLFTLSKPHPDTPKGVSDFQPKEILIAMISATKTTSPVISEASMRIPHDLLEKYGAEKSTIVLPISHPPQASDAQDTGSAQPAADSQASTATTESSSDASKQAVKESTPTVEGHVEHGETVCIHSLCVDPAYRQSGYSQVLLRDFCQRMKDAGLSKRIALICRKETTGVYTKSQLFRYRGNSSVVHGEGSWVDMIYEYTTPPKGRGSAARA
;
A
#
# COMPACT_ATOMS: atom_id res chain seq x y z
N MET A 1 -12.06 -13.18 -59.28
CA MET A 1 -10.89 -12.61 -58.56
C MET A 1 -11.18 -12.74 -57.07
N HIS A 2 -10.33 -13.41 -56.29
CA HIS A 2 -10.61 -13.74 -54.89
C HIS A 2 -10.26 -12.59 -53.94
N SER A 3 -11.21 -12.18 -53.10
CA SER A 3 -10.99 -11.18 -52.06
C SER A 3 -10.29 -11.78 -50.83
N MET A 4 -8.98 -12.03 -50.94
CA MET A 4 -8.13 -12.35 -49.79
C MET A 4 -7.69 -11.08 -49.07
N ALA A 5 -8.56 -10.53 -48.23
CA ALA A 5 -8.21 -9.47 -47.30
C ALA A 5 -9.10 -9.56 -46.05
N LEU A 6 -8.62 -10.27 -45.01
CA LEU A 6 -8.97 -10.13 -43.57
C LEU A 6 -8.50 -11.32 -42.70
N THR A 7 -7.71 -12.26 -43.20
CA THR A 7 -7.06 -13.32 -42.38
C THR A 7 -5.87 -12.78 -41.57
N PHE A 8 -6.16 -11.86 -40.66
CA PHE A 8 -5.26 -11.54 -39.55
C PHE A 8 -5.18 -12.79 -38.66
N HIS A 9 -4.08 -13.53 -38.76
CA HIS A 9 -3.73 -14.58 -37.81
C HIS A 9 -2.74 -14.00 -36.79
N PRO A 10 -3.21 -13.34 -35.71
CA PRO A 10 -2.32 -13.06 -34.60
C PRO A 10 -1.87 -14.42 -34.04
N LYS A 11 -0.56 -14.66 -34.02
CA LYS A 11 0.00 -15.76 -33.22
C LYS A 11 -0.54 -15.59 -31.80
N SER A 12 -1.22 -16.61 -31.27
CA SER A 12 -1.98 -16.52 -30.02
C SER A 12 -1.05 -16.30 -28.81
N LEU A 13 -0.70 -15.03 -28.58
CA LEU A 13 -0.48 -14.56 -27.22
C LEU A 13 -1.83 -14.67 -26.52
N THR A 14 -1.97 -15.70 -25.69
CA THR A 14 -3.19 -16.00 -24.93
C THR A 14 -3.38 -14.96 -23.82
N LYS A 15 -3.66 -13.72 -24.23
CA LYS A 15 -3.87 -12.56 -23.36
C LYS A 15 -4.98 -12.92 -22.39
N MET A 16 -4.62 -13.02 -21.12
CA MET A 16 -5.58 -13.34 -20.07
C MET A 16 -6.68 -12.29 -20.06
N SER A 17 -7.94 -12.73 -20.05
CA SER A 17 -9.07 -11.82 -19.92
C SER A 17 -9.09 -11.28 -18.51
N VAL A 18 -9.02 -9.96 -18.37
CA VAL A 18 -9.01 -9.26 -17.08
C VAL A 18 -9.99 -8.10 -17.10
N TYR A 19 -10.57 -7.78 -15.96
CA TYR A 19 -11.51 -6.67 -15.78
C TYR A 19 -11.27 -5.99 -14.43
N VAL A 20 -11.58 -4.69 -14.36
CA VAL A 20 -11.51 -3.92 -13.12
C VAL A 20 -12.92 -3.72 -12.57
N ARG A 21 -13.09 -4.01 -11.27
CA ARG A 21 -14.29 -3.65 -10.50
C ARG A 21 -13.91 -3.07 -9.14
N THR A 22 -14.85 -2.36 -8.53
CA THR A 22 -14.76 -1.93 -7.14
C THR A 22 -14.61 -3.14 -6.21
N LEU A 23 -13.81 -2.99 -5.16
CA LEU A 23 -13.65 -3.99 -4.10
C LEU A 23 -14.74 -3.83 -3.06
N THR A 24 -15.22 -4.94 -2.53
CA THR A 24 -16.26 -4.97 -1.49
C THR A 24 -15.75 -5.69 -0.24
N ILE A 25 -16.49 -5.60 0.87
CA ILE A 25 -16.19 -6.37 2.08
C ILE A 25 -16.16 -7.90 1.82
N ASN A 26 -16.88 -8.39 0.79
CA ASN A 26 -16.88 -9.81 0.38
C ASN A 26 -15.58 -10.25 -0.33
N ASP A 27 -14.69 -9.30 -0.65
CA ASP A 27 -13.37 -9.58 -1.24
C ASP A 27 -12.26 -9.62 -0.20
N ILE A 28 -12.57 -9.40 1.09
CA ILE A 28 -11.56 -9.18 2.14
C ILE A 28 -10.54 -10.32 2.26
N ASP A 29 -10.95 -11.57 2.15
CA ASP A 29 -10.02 -12.70 2.29
C ASP A 29 -9.03 -12.73 1.12
N LYS A 30 -9.48 -12.45 -0.10
CA LYS A 30 -8.62 -12.32 -1.30
C LYS A 30 -7.68 -11.12 -1.19
N ILE A 31 -8.14 -10.02 -0.59
CA ILE A 31 -7.37 -8.80 -0.34
C ILE A 31 -6.25 -9.07 0.67
N ILE A 32 -6.54 -9.77 1.77
CA ILE A 32 -5.55 -10.14 2.79
C ILE A 32 -4.53 -11.13 2.22
N GLU A 33 -4.98 -12.15 1.48
CA GLU A 33 -4.09 -13.09 0.79
C GLU A 33 -3.13 -12.37 -0.17
N LEU A 34 -3.65 -11.47 -1.00
CA LEU A 34 -2.87 -10.68 -1.95
C LEU A 34 -1.89 -9.72 -1.27
N GLU A 35 -2.32 -8.99 -0.23
CA GLU A 35 -1.44 -8.10 0.56
C GLU A 35 -0.29 -8.90 1.20
N ASN A 36 -0.61 -10.05 1.82
CA ASN A 36 0.36 -10.93 2.47
C ASN A 36 1.40 -11.48 1.47
N ALA A 37 0.96 -11.84 0.27
CA ALA A 37 1.84 -12.30 -0.81
C ALA A 37 2.69 -11.17 -1.44
N CYS A 38 2.32 -9.91 -1.23
CA CYS A 38 2.97 -8.77 -1.86
C CYS A 38 3.94 -7.99 -0.98
N PHE A 39 3.70 -7.94 0.33
CA PHE A 39 4.46 -7.11 1.28
C PHE A 39 4.98 -7.93 2.47
N PRO A 40 6.13 -7.55 3.07
CA PRO A 40 6.57 -8.09 4.36
C PRO A 40 5.65 -7.58 5.48
N GLU A 41 5.69 -8.23 6.66
CA GLU A 41 4.68 -8.05 7.71
C GLU A 41 4.54 -6.59 8.17
N GLU A 42 5.68 -5.94 8.37
CA GLU A 42 5.82 -4.55 8.81
C GLU A 42 5.33 -3.50 7.79
N GLU A 43 5.15 -3.87 6.52
CA GLU A 43 4.59 -2.98 5.48
C GLU A 43 3.09 -3.20 5.22
N ARG A 44 2.47 -4.28 5.70
CA ARG A 44 1.07 -4.64 5.37
C ARG A 44 0.05 -3.68 6.00
N ALA A 45 -1.04 -3.42 5.29
CA ALA A 45 -2.26 -2.95 5.93
C ALA A 45 -2.94 -4.10 6.70
N THR A 46 -3.37 -3.83 7.94
CA THR A 46 -4.04 -4.84 8.78
C THR A 46 -5.44 -5.19 8.24
N PRO A 47 -5.98 -6.39 8.54
CA PRO A 47 -7.36 -6.75 8.24
C PRO A 47 -8.37 -5.71 8.73
N ALA A 48 -8.13 -5.12 9.92
CA ALA A 48 -8.88 -4.00 10.46
C ALA A 48 -8.94 -2.78 9.52
N LYS A 49 -7.79 -2.34 8.96
CA LYS A 49 -7.72 -1.23 8.00
C LYS A 49 -8.51 -1.54 6.72
N PHE A 50 -8.48 -2.78 6.23
CA PHE A 50 -9.29 -3.17 5.07
C PHE A 50 -10.79 -3.19 5.38
N ARG A 51 -11.24 -3.77 6.52
CA ARG A 51 -12.66 -3.73 6.94
C ARG A 51 -13.18 -2.31 7.00
N TYR A 52 -12.41 -1.42 7.63
CA TYR A 52 -12.71 0.00 7.70
C TYR A 52 -12.89 0.64 6.31
N ARG A 53 -11.86 0.58 5.45
CA ARG A 53 -11.87 1.23 4.13
C ARG A 53 -12.97 0.68 3.21
N LEU A 54 -13.15 -0.65 3.16
CA LEU A 54 -14.16 -1.30 2.31
C LEU A 54 -15.60 -1.02 2.77
N THR A 55 -15.81 -0.69 4.05
CA THR A 55 -17.14 -0.39 4.59
C THR A 55 -17.47 1.11 4.55
N VAL A 56 -16.47 1.98 4.66
CA VAL A 56 -16.67 3.45 4.77
C VAL A 56 -16.48 4.16 3.43
N CYS A 57 -15.55 3.70 2.57
CA CYS A 57 -15.23 4.31 1.28
C CYS A 57 -14.82 3.24 0.24
N GLY A 58 -15.62 2.18 0.14
CA GLY A 58 -15.33 1.03 -0.72
C GLY A 58 -15.21 1.40 -2.21
N GLU A 59 -15.93 2.43 -2.64
CA GLU A 59 -15.88 3.01 -3.99
C GLU A 59 -14.48 3.54 -4.38
N LEU A 60 -13.62 3.85 -3.40
CA LEU A 60 -12.23 4.25 -3.64
C LEU A 60 -11.26 3.05 -3.74
N SER A 61 -11.73 1.81 -3.55
CA SER A 61 -10.90 0.60 -3.64
C SER A 61 -11.26 -0.21 -4.88
N HIS A 62 -10.28 -0.58 -5.70
CA HIS A 62 -10.48 -1.23 -7.01
C HIS A 62 -9.59 -2.46 -7.15
N GLY A 63 -10.14 -3.54 -7.70
CA GLY A 63 -9.44 -4.79 -7.95
C GLY A 63 -9.40 -5.11 -9.44
N LEU A 64 -8.26 -5.62 -9.91
CA LEU A 64 -8.16 -6.26 -11.21
C LEU A 64 -8.34 -7.76 -11.01
N PHE A 65 -9.32 -8.32 -11.71
CA PHE A 65 -9.70 -9.72 -11.61
C PHE A 65 -9.44 -10.47 -12.93
N THR A 66 -9.19 -11.76 -12.80
CA THR A 66 -9.26 -12.76 -13.88
C THR A 66 -10.22 -13.87 -13.47
N LEU A 67 -10.57 -14.74 -14.42
CA LEU A 67 -11.33 -15.97 -14.14
C LEU A 67 -10.39 -17.16 -14.16
N SER A 68 -10.58 -18.09 -13.21
CA SER A 68 -9.93 -19.39 -13.27
C SER A 68 -10.29 -20.12 -14.57
N LYS A 69 -9.37 -20.97 -15.04
CA LYS A 69 -9.56 -21.82 -16.22
C LYS A 69 -9.75 -23.28 -15.77
N PRO A 70 -10.50 -24.10 -16.53
CA PRO A 70 -10.54 -25.53 -16.28
C PRO A 70 -9.13 -26.13 -16.40
N HIS A 71 -8.88 -27.26 -15.73
CA HIS A 71 -7.62 -27.98 -15.88
C HIS A 71 -7.40 -28.34 -17.35
N PRO A 72 -6.17 -28.28 -17.91
CA PRO A 72 -5.92 -28.59 -19.32
C PRO A 72 -6.50 -29.92 -19.80
N ASP A 73 -6.51 -30.93 -18.92
CA ASP A 73 -7.01 -32.29 -19.19
C ASP A 73 -8.53 -32.46 -18.98
N THR A 74 -9.26 -31.39 -18.69
CA THR A 74 -10.72 -31.46 -18.49
C THR A 74 -11.42 -31.76 -19.82
N PRO A 75 -12.23 -32.82 -19.94
CA PRO A 75 -12.91 -33.16 -21.18
C PRO A 75 -13.84 -32.04 -21.68
N LYS A 76 -13.67 -31.66 -22.96
CA LYS A 76 -14.52 -30.63 -23.59
C LYS A 76 -15.97 -31.12 -23.68
N GLY A 77 -16.89 -30.35 -23.09
CA GLY A 77 -18.33 -30.63 -23.12
C GLY A 77 -18.87 -31.45 -21.94
N VAL A 78 -18.03 -31.82 -20.97
CA VAL A 78 -18.45 -32.59 -19.78
C VAL A 78 -17.87 -31.99 -18.48
N SER A 79 -17.83 -30.66 -18.38
CA SER A 79 -17.29 -29.99 -17.19
C SER A 79 -18.34 -29.16 -16.46
N ASP A 80 -18.60 -29.53 -15.20
CA ASP A 80 -19.28 -28.69 -14.20
C ASP A 80 -18.37 -27.53 -13.71
N PHE A 81 -17.41 -27.12 -14.54
CA PHE A 81 -16.42 -26.11 -14.18
C PHE A 81 -17.09 -24.73 -14.10
N GLN A 82 -17.28 -24.25 -12.88
CA GLN A 82 -17.67 -22.87 -12.62
C GLN A 82 -16.40 -22.00 -12.50
N PRO A 83 -16.17 -21.04 -13.42
CA PRO A 83 -15.05 -20.12 -13.31
C PRO A 83 -15.14 -19.30 -12.03
N LYS A 84 -14.05 -19.24 -11.27
CA LYS A 84 -13.94 -18.46 -10.02
C LYS A 84 -13.19 -17.15 -10.29
N GLU A 85 -13.65 -16.05 -9.71
CA GLU A 85 -12.89 -14.80 -9.70
C GLU A 85 -11.58 -14.96 -8.92
N ILE A 86 -10.47 -14.55 -9.52
CA ILE A 86 -9.16 -14.46 -8.88
C ILE A 86 -8.75 -12.98 -8.89
N LEU A 87 -8.50 -12.41 -7.71
CA LEU A 87 -7.95 -11.06 -7.55
C LEU A 87 -6.45 -11.11 -7.83
N ILE A 88 -5.95 -10.41 -8.85
CA ILE A 88 -4.53 -10.45 -9.26
C ILE A 88 -3.79 -9.14 -9.02
N ALA A 89 -4.52 -8.04 -8.78
CA ALA A 89 -3.96 -6.76 -8.38
C ALA A 89 -5.03 -5.93 -7.66
N MET A 90 -4.64 -5.06 -6.75
CA MET A 90 -5.58 -4.16 -6.06
C MET A 90 -5.02 -2.76 -5.84
N ILE A 91 -5.94 -1.82 -5.66
CA ILE A 91 -5.76 -0.48 -5.09
C ILE A 91 -6.71 -0.37 -3.89
N SER A 92 -6.19 0.00 -2.73
CA SER A 92 -6.98 0.41 -1.57
C SER A 92 -6.68 1.87 -1.25
N ALA A 93 -7.72 2.71 -1.16
CA ALA A 93 -7.57 4.15 -0.97
C ALA A 93 -8.60 4.76 0.00
N THR A 94 -8.32 5.98 0.47
CA THR A 94 -9.26 6.87 1.19
C THR A 94 -9.18 8.28 0.61
N LYS A 95 -10.02 9.22 1.07
CA LYS A 95 -9.86 10.66 0.83
C LYS A 95 -9.31 11.38 2.06
N THR A 96 -8.59 12.48 1.87
CA THR A 96 -8.13 13.38 2.95
C THR A 96 -8.07 14.83 2.48
N THR A 97 -8.01 15.77 3.43
CA THR A 97 -7.80 17.21 3.17
C THR A 97 -6.34 17.56 2.93
N SER A 98 -5.40 16.76 3.45
CA SER A 98 -3.96 16.90 3.21
C SER A 98 -3.62 16.77 1.72
N PRO A 99 -2.64 17.52 1.17
CA PRO A 99 -2.19 17.36 -0.21
C PRO A 99 -1.36 16.07 -0.44
N VAL A 100 -0.82 15.47 0.62
CA VAL A 100 0.02 14.25 0.64
C VAL A 100 -0.56 13.19 1.58
N ILE A 101 -0.06 11.96 1.51
CA ILE A 101 -0.34 10.95 2.54
C ILE A 101 0.33 11.39 3.84
N SER A 102 -0.38 11.21 4.95
CA SER A 102 0.09 11.44 6.31
C SER A 102 -0.27 10.28 7.23
N GLU A 103 0.42 10.17 8.37
CA GLU A 103 0.09 9.21 9.44
C GLU A 103 -1.40 9.21 9.78
N ALA A 104 -2.00 10.39 9.94
CA ALA A 104 -3.43 10.54 10.22
C ALA A 104 -4.30 9.89 9.12
N SER A 105 -3.99 10.12 7.84
CA SER A 105 -4.74 9.54 6.71
C SER A 105 -4.61 8.00 6.59
N MET A 106 -3.57 7.40 7.18
CA MET A 106 -3.33 5.95 7.16
C MET A 106 -4.02 5.18 8.30
N ARG A 107 -4.53 5.90 9.32
CA ARG A 107 -5.19 5.32 10.50
C ARG A 107 -6.66 4.98 10.25
N ILE A 108 -7.20 4.19 11.17
CA ILE A 108 -8.65 4.07 11.39
C ILE A 108 -9.00 5.20 12.36
N PRO A 109 -10.04 6.03 12.11
CA PRO A 109 -10.48 7.07 13.03
C PRO A 109 -10.77 6.53 14.43
N HIS A 110 -10.41 7.29 15.46
CA HIS A 110 -10.49 6.84 16.86
C HIS A 110 -11.90 6.43 17.30
N ASP A 111 -12.94 7.09 16.79
CA ASP A 111 -14.36 6.77 16.99
C ASP A 111 -14.81 5.46 16.30
N LEU A 112 -14.03 4.97 15.33
CA LEU A 112 -14.28 3.74 14.59
C LEU A 112 -13.37 2.57 15.02
N LEU A 113 -12.47 2.78 15.98
CA LEU A 113 -11.58 1.73 16.50
C LEU A 113 -12.33 0.60 17.22
N GLU A 114 -13.39 0.90 17.98
CA GLU A 114 -14.21 -0.16 18.59
C GLU A 114 -14.90 -1.04 17.54
N LYS A 115 -15.29 -0.43 16.41
CA LYS A 115 -16.02 -1.12 15.33
C LYS A 115 -15.11 -1.96 14.42
N TYR A 116 -13.89 -1.51 14.13
CA TYR A 116 -13.00 -2.17 13.16
C TYR A 116 -11.62 -2.55 13.70
N GLY A 117 -11.12 -1.86 14.73
CA GLY A 117 -9.77 -2.03 15.29
C GLY A 117 -9.62 -3.18 16.29
N ALA A 118 -10.73 -3.66 16.87
CA ALA A 118 -10.73 -4.83 17.74
C ALA A 118 -10.54 -6.13 16.93
N GLU A 119 -9.29 -6.55 16.73
CA GLU A 119 -9.02 -7.94 16.40
C GLU A 119 -9.42 -8.81 17.60
N LYS A 120 -10.28 -9.81 17.38
CA LYS A 120 -10.59 -10.82 18.41
C LYS A 120 -9.38 -11.74 18.61
N SER A 121 -8.39 -11.23 19.35
CA SER A 121 -7.25 -11.99 19.83
C SER A 121 -7.75 -13.04 20.82
N THR A 122 -8.09 -14.23 20.30
CA THR A 122 -8.40 -15.39 21.13
C THR A 122 -7.08 -15.96 21.62
N ILE A 123 -6.57 -15.37 22.69
CA ILE A 123 -5.42 -15.91 23.42
C ILE A 123 -5.84 -17.26 23.99
N VAL A 124 -5.43 -18.34 23.34
CA VAL A 124 -5.41 -19.66 23.97
C VAL A 124 -4.30 -19.61 25.02
N LEU A 125 -4.68 -19.52 26.29
CA LEU A 125 -3.73 -19.53 27.40
C LEU A 125 -2.94 -20.85 27.37
N PRO A 126 -1.60 -20.83 27.44
CA PRO A 126 -0.82 -22.05 27.54
C PRO A 126 -1.12 -22.74 28.87
N ILE A 127 -1.46 -24.03 28.81
CA ILE A 127 -1.71 -24.85 29.99
C ILE A 127 -0.40 -24.99 30.78
N SER A 128 -0.35 -24.41 31.97
CA SER A 128 0.78 -24.52 32.88
C SER A 128 0.98 -25.98 33.34
N HIS A 129 2.13 -26.55 32.99
CA HIS A 129 2.66 -27.74 33.66
C HIS A 129 3.70 -27.33 34.71
N PRO A 130 3.76 -28.03 35.87
CA PRO A 130 4.65 -27.67 36.98
C PRO A 130 6.13 -28.03 36.69
N PRO A 131 7.09 -27.39 37.37
CA PRO A 131 8.51 -27.64 37.15
C PRO A 131 8.97 -28.96 37.78
N GLN A 132 9.80 -29.72 37.07
CA GLN A 132 10.71 -30.72 37.65
C GLN A 132 12.11 -30.13 37.78
N ALA A 133 12.83 -30.57 38.82
CA ALA A 133 14.15 -30.08 39.21
C ALA A 133 15.30 -30.98 38.69
N SER A 134 16.52 -30.72 39.17
CA SER A 134 17.81 -31.39 38.87
C SER A 134 18.50 -30.88 37.58
N ASP A 135 19.84 -30.68 37.52
CA ASP A 135 20.90 -30.79 38.55
C ASP A 135 22.04 -29.77 38.32
N ALA A 136 22.96 -29.67 39.28
CA ALA A 136 24.05 -28.69 39.31
C ALA A 136 25.42 -29.26 38.88
N GLN A 137 26.29 -28.37 38.34
CA GLN A 137 27.76 -28.39 38.40
C GLN A 137 28.25 -27.02 37.88
N ASP A 138 28.79 -26.14 38.72
CA ASP A 138 30.13 -26.13 39.33
C ASP A 138 31.28 -25.84 38.34
N THR A 139 31.89 -24.66 38.51
CA THR A 139 33.36 -24.46 38.62
C THR A 139 33.65 -22.98 38.92
N GLY A 140 34.68 -22.70 39.73
CA GLY A 140 35.08 -21.34 40.16
C GLY A 140 35.82 -20.53 39.07
N SER A 141 36.50 -19.42 39.36
CA SER A 141 36.91 -18.86 40.66
C SER A 141 37.50 -17.44 40.51
N ALA A 142 37.69 -16.75 41.64
CA ALA A 142 38.65 -15.66 41.88
C ALA A 142 38.35 -14.22 41.37
N GLN A 143 38.33 -13.31 42.35
CA GLN A 143 38.50 -11.85 42.25
C GLN A 143 40.02 -11.52 42.40
N PRO A 144 40.51 -10.31 42.05
CA PRO A 144 40.41 -9.19 43.01
C PRO A 144 40.28 -7.77 42.37
N ALA A 145 40.27 -6.76 43.24
CA ALA A 145 40.34 -5.31 42.94
C ALA A 145 41.77 -4.88 42.46
N ALA A 146 42.11 -3.63 42.14
CA ALA A 146 41.53 -2.32 42.49
C ALA A 146 42.00 -1.18 41.53
N ASP A 147 41.78 0.06 41.98
CA ASP A 147 42.42 1.34 41.62
C ASP A 147 41.85 2.27 40.52
N SER A 148 41.11 3.28 41.00
CA SER A 148 41.58 4.66 41.16
C SER A 148 42.36 5.34 40.02
N GLN A 149 41.76 6.35 39.37
CA GLN A 149 42.23 7.74 39.45
C GLN A 149 41.21 8.75 38.87
N ALA A 150 41.31 10.01 39.30
CA ALA A 150 40.34 11.08 39.04
C ALA A 150 40.94 12.25 38.25
N SER A 151 40.09 13.09 37.64
CA SER A 151 40.23 14.55 37.38
C SER A 151 39.03 15.01 36.52
N THR A 152 38.12 15.90 36.95
CA THR A 152 38.19 17.39 36.90
C THR A 152 38.58 17.94 35.51
N ALA A 153 37.91 18.90 34.85
CA ALA A 153 36.68 19.68 35.10
C ALA A 153 36.14 20.15 33.70
N THR A 154 35.22 21.11 33.44
CA THR A 154 34.58 22.21 34.22
C THR A 154 33.21 22.58 33.59
N THR A 155 32.42 23.39 34.30
CA THR A 155 31.18 24.08 33.84
C THR A 155 31.46 25.18 32.79
N GLU A 156 30.51 25.47 31.88
CA GLU A 156 30.00 26.84 31.65
C GLU A 156 28.70 26.87 30.81
N SER A 157 28.01 28.02 30.81
CA SER A 157 26.60 28.22 30.41
C SER A 157 26.46 29.38 29.42
N SER A 158 25.48 29.33 28.49
CA SER A 158 24.67 30.52 28.12
C SER A 158 23.53 30.25 27.10
N SER A 159 22.36 30.82 27.43
CA SER A 159 21.29 31.42 26.58
C SER A 159 21.41 31.32 25.04
N ASP A 160 20.44 30.74 24.33
CA ASP A 160 19.08 31.26 24.00
C ASP A 160 19.02 32.11 22.71
N ALA A 161 18.25 31.62 21.73
CA ALA A 161 17.71 32.34 20.60
C ALA A 161 16.55 31.53 20.00
N SER A 162 15.45 31.45 20.74
CA SER A 162 14.25 30.65 20.41
C SER A 162 13.52 31.12 19.14
N LYS A 163 13.82 30.48 17.99
CA LYS A 163 12.93 30.51 16.81
C LYS A 163 11.80 29.49 16.97
N GLN A 164 10.76 29.90 17.68
CA GLN A 164 9.52 29.13 17.82
C GLN A 164 8.80 29.08 16.47
N ALA A 165 9.04 28.03 15.68
CA ALA A 165 8.25 27.74 14.50
C ALA A 165 6.79 27.54 14.93
N VAL A 166 5.88 28.33 14.35
CA VAL A 166 4.44 28.17 14.57
C VAL A 166 4.03 26.81 13.98
N LYS A 167 4.01 25.79 14.83
CA LYS A 167 3.49 24.47 14.50
C LYS A 167 1.98 24.61 14.42
N GLU A 168 1.47 24.89 13.23
CA GLU A 168 0.04 25.02 12.95
C GLU A 168 -0.65 23.68 13.23
N SER A 169 -1.13 23.53 14.46
CA SER A 169 -1.82 22.35 14.95
C SER A 169 -3.28 22.38 14.54
N THR A 170 -3.54 22.31 13.24
CA THR A 170 -4.85 21.85 12.77
C THR A 170 -5.12 20.48 13.39
N PRO A 171 -6.25 20.25 14.08
CA PRO A 171 -6.59 18.92 14.57
C PRO A 171 -6.63 17.96 13.39
N THR A 172 -5.73 16.99 13.38
CA THR A 172 -5.57 16.06 12.26
C THR A 172 -6.74 15.10 12.24
N VAL A 173 -7.71 15.36 11.36
CA VAL A 173 -8.78 14.40 11.06
C VAL A 173 -8.12 13.12 10.54
N GLU A 174 -8.36 12.01 11.23
CA GLU A 174 -7.78 10.71 10.90
C GLU A 174 -8.62 10.00 9.82
N GLY A 175 -7.98 9.10 9.08
CA GLY A 175 -8.60 8.24 8.07
C GLY A 175 -9.19 8.98 6.86
N HIS A 176 -10.36 8.49 6.43
CA HIS A 176 -11.15 9.00 5.29
C HIS A 176 -11.93 10.26 5.66
N VAL A 177 -11.85 11.27 4.79
CA VAL A 177 -12.63 12.50 4.86
C VAL A 177 -13.44 12.66 3.57
N GLU A 178 -14.77 12.61 3.68
CA GLU A 178 -15.68 12.63 2.52
C GLU A 178 -15.49 13.86 1.62
N HIS A 179 -15.28 15.03 2.21
CA HIS A 179 -15.02 16.27 1.47
C HIS A 179 -13.53 16.51 1.16
N GLY A 180 -12.67 15.51 1.36
CA GLY A 180 -11.24 15.59 1.10
C GLY A 180 -10.91 15.75 -0.39
N GLU A 181 -9.94 16.61 -0.73
CA GLU A 181 -9.57 16.90 -2.12
C GLU A 181 -8.47 15.98 -2.67
N THR A 182 -7.91 15.10 -1.84
CA THR A 182 -6.83 14.17 -2.19
C THR A 182 -7.30 12.74 -1.98
N VAL A 183 -7.22 11.90 -3.02
CA VAL A 183 -7.37 10.45 -2.89
C VAL A 183 -6.00 9.84 -2.55
N CYS A 184 -5.88 9.19 -1.41
CA CYS A 184 -4.65 8.56 -0.92
C CYS A 184 -4.67 7.06 -1.22
N ILE A 185 -3.81 6.59 -2.14
CA ILE A 185 -3.59 5.15 -2.36
C ILE A 185 -2.68 4.62 -1.24
N HIS A 186 -3.23 3.75 -0.41
CA HIS A 186 -2.54 3.16 0.76
C HIS A 186 -1.94 1.79 0.48
N SER A 187 -2.48 1.05 -0.50
CA SER A 187 -1.86 -0.15 -1.05
C SER A 187 -2.12 -0.18 -2.56
N LEU A 188 -1.06 -0.47 -3.32
CA LEU A 188 -1.13 -0.86 -4.73
C LEU A 188 -0.20 -2.06 -4.91
N CYS A 189 -0.76 -3.21 -5.26
CA CYS A 189 0.02 -4.43 -5.42
C CYS A 189 -0.49 -5.30 -6.57
N VAL A 190 0.38 -6.21 -7.02
CA VAL A 190 0.11 -7.21 -8.06
C VAL A 190 0.68 -8.52 -7.55
N ASP A 191 -0.11 -9.58 -7.61
CA ASP A 191 0.27 -10.93 -7.21
C ASP A 191 1.60 -11.33 -7.89
N PRO A 192 2.57 -11.90 -7.14
CA PRO A 192 3.87 -12.30 -7.68
C PRO A 192 3.84 -13.07 -9.00
N ALA A 193 2.90 -14.00 -9.18
CA ALA A 193 2.77 -14.83 -10.38
C ALA A 193 2.28 -14.04 -11.61
N TYR A 194 1.73 -12.84 -11.42
CA TYR A 194 1.19 -11.97 -12.48
C TYR A 194 2.03 -10.70 -12.70
N ARG A 195 3.18 -10.56 -12.01
CA ARG A 195 4.11 -9.43 -12.21
C ARG A 195 4.74 -9.44 -13.62
N GLN A 196 5.43 -8.35 -13.95
CA GLN A 196 6.06 -8.07 -15.27
C GLN A 196 5.11 -8.05 -16.50
N SER A 197 3.82 -8.37 -16.32
CA SER A 197 2.80 -8.39 -17.39
C SER A 197 2.03 -7.06 -17.57
N GLY A 198 2.45 -6.00 -16.87
CA GLY A 198 1.87 -4.66 -16.99
C GLY A 198 0.55 -4.42 -16.22
N TYR A 199 0.04 -5.39 -15.46
CA TYR A 199 -1.26 -5.28 -14.77
C TYR A 199 -1.36 -4.12 -13.76
N SER A 200 -0.28 -3.77 -13.06
CA SER A 200 -0.25 -2.57 -12.20
C SER A 200 -0.57 -1.29 -12.98
N GLN A 201 -0.13 -1.20 -14.24
CA GLN A 201 -0.37 -0.06 -15.10
C GLN A 201 -1.78 -0.06 -15.70
N VAL A 202 -2.39 -1.24 -15.89
CA VAL A 202 -3.80 -1.36 -16.29
C VAL A 202 -4.70 -0.84 -15.17
N LEU A 203 -4.53 -1.39 -13.95
CA LEU A 203 -5.33 -1.01 -12.79
C LEU A 203 -5.11 0.46 -12.40
N LEU A 204 -3.86 0.94 -12.34
CA LEU A 204 -3.56 2.33 -11.97
C LEU A 204 -4.10 3.34 -13.00
N ARG A 205 -4.09 3.02 -14.31
CA ARG A 205 -4.67 3.92 -15.31
C ARG A 205 -6.19 3.97 -15.26
N ASP A 206 -6.85 2.82 -15.15
CA ASP A 206 -8.30 2.75 -14.98
C ASP A 206 -8.75 3.51 -13.71
N PHE A 207 -8.09 3.27 -12.57
CA PHE A 207 -8.34 3.97 -11.32
C PHE A 207 -8.15 5.49 -11.44
N CYS A 208 -7.01 5.95 -11.96
CA CYS A 208 -6.74 7.38 -12.14
C CYS A 208 -7.77 8.06 -13.05
N GLN A 209 -8.22 7.37 -14.09
CA GLN A 209 -9.25 7.88 -15.01
C GLN A 209 -10.61 7.99 -14.29
N ARG A 210 -11.06 6.93 -13.61
CA ARG A 210 -12.33 6.94 -12.86
C ARG A 210 -12.38 8.00 -11.77
N MET A 211 -11.31 8.15 -10.97
CA MET A 211 -11.26 9.15 -9.90
C MET A 211 -11.27 10.58 -10.45
N LYS A 212 -10.67 10.80 -11.62
CA LYS A 212 -10.72 12.09 -12.34
C LYS A 212 -12.12 12.37 -12.89
N ASP A 213 -12.73 11.39 -13.57
CA ASP A 213 -14.04 11.55 -14.21
C ASP A 213 -15.19 11.68 -13.20
N ALA A 214 -15.04 11.10 -12.01
CA ALA A 214 -15.97 11.30 -10.90
C ALA A 214 -15.99 12.75 -10.38
N GLY A 215 -14.91 13.52 -10.57
CA GLY A 215 -14.83 14.92 -10.13
C GLY A 215 -14.84 15.15 -8.61
N LEU A 216 -14.74 14.09 -7.80
CA LEU A 216 -14.87 14.13 -6.33
C LEU A 216 -13.58 14.49 -5.58
N SER A 217 -12.49 14.78 -6.30
CA SER A 217 -11.19 15.19 -5.75
C SER A 217 -10.40 16.03 -6.78
N LYS A 218 -9.27 16.62 -6.38
CA LYS A 218 -8.37 17.39 -7.26
C LYS A 218 -7.10 16.62 -7.64
N ARG A 219 -6.73 15.62 -6.84
CA ARG A 219 -5.46 14.90 -6.96
C ARG A 219 -5.52 13.48 -6.37
N ILE A 220 -4.59 12.64 -6.81
CA ILE A 220 -4.26 11.35 -6.19
C ILE A 220 -2.86 11.46 -5.62
N ALA A 221 -2.67 11.02 -4.37
CA ALA A 221 -1.37 10.90 -3.72
C ALA A 221 -1.08 9.42 -3.40
N LEU A 222 0.18 9.05 -3.49
CA LEU A 222 0.71 7.78 -3.00
C LEU A 222 2.13 7.98 -2.47
N ILE A 223 2.57 7.07 -1.60
CA ILE A 223 3.97 6.94 -1.22
C ILE A 223 4.56 5.69 -1.85
N CYS A 224 5.85 5.72 -2.16
CA CYS A 224 6.56 4.53 -2.63
C CYS A 224 8.04 4.54 -2.26
N ARG A 225 8.72 3.42 -2.49
CA ARG A 225 10.19 3.35 -2.44
C ARG A 225 10.80 4.12 -3.60
N LYS A 226 11.93 4.79 -3.38
CA LYS A 226 12.59 5.67 -4.37
C LYS A 226 12.90 4.94 -5.69
N GLU A 227 13.26 3.67 -5.60
CA GLU A 227 13.59 2.73 -6.67
C GLU A 227 12.36 2.40 -7.54
N THR A 228 11.17 2.43 -6.93
CA THR A 228 9.89 2.09 -7.57
C THR A 228 9.19 3.29 -8.21
N THR A 229 9.67 4.52 -7.99
CA THR A 229 9.13 5.77 -8.58
C THR A 229 8.93 5.67 -10.09
N GLY A 230 9.82 4.97 -10.79
CA GLY A 230 9.74 4.70 -12.23
C GLY A 230 8.46 4.00 -12.70
N VAL A 231 7.76 3.26 -11.83
CA VAL A 231 6.45 2.66 -12.16
C VAL A 231 5.38 3.74 -12.33
N TYR A 232 5.44 4.77 -11.49
CA TYR A 232 4.43 5.84 -11.42
C TYR A 232 4.69 6.95 -12.44
N THR A 233 5.97 7.29 -12.66
CA THR A 233 6.38 8.34 -13.62
C THR A 233 6.33 7.90 -15.08
N LYS A 234 6.40 6.60 -15.39
CA LYS A 234 6.30 6.05 -16.77
C LYS A 234 5.03 6.47 -17.52
N SER A 235 3.95 6.72 -16.80
CA SER A 235 2.66 7.19 -17.33
C SER A 235 2.57 8.72 -17.47
N GLN A 236 3.58 9.46 -16.99
CA GLN A 236 3.59 10.91 -16.78
C GLN A 236 2.47 11.47 -15.88
N LEU A 237 1.67 10.62 -15.23
CA LEU A 237 0.61 11.02 -14.30
C LEU A 237 1.21 11.53 -12.98
N PHE A 238 2.00 10.69 -12.31
CA PHE A 238 2.54 11.01 -10.99
C PHE A 238 3.87 11.76 -11.08
N ARG A 239 4.01 12.79 -10.24
CA ARG A 239 5.21 13.62 -10.07
C ARG A 239 5.80 13.36 -8.69
N TYR A 240 7.13 13.22 -8.66
CA TYR A 240 7.91 13.18 -7.43
C TYR A 240 7.79 14.50 -6.67
N ARG A 241 7.56 14.43 -5.35
CA ARG A 241 7.39 15.61 -4.47
C ARG A 241 8.43 15.74 -3.36
N GLY A 242 9.23 14.71 -3.12
CA GLY A 242 10.28 14.70 -2.08
C GLY A 242 10.20 13.45 -1.21
N ASN A 243 11.01 13.42 -0.16
CA ASN A 243 10.86 12.45 0.92
C ASN A 243 9.54 12.71 1.65
N SER A 244 8.78 11.64 1.90
CA SER A 244 7.56 11.71 2.70
C SER A 244 7.90 11.78 4.19
N SER A 245 7.02 12.38 5.00
CA SER A 245 7.12 12.38 6.46
C SER A 245 6.54 11.12 7.11
N VAL A 246 5.96 10.21 6.32
CA VAL A 246 5.38 8.94 6.79
C VAL A 246 6.47 7.98 7.26
N VAL A 247 6.24 7.33 8.39
CA VAL A 247 7.10 6.29 8.97
C VAL A 247 6.31 5.00 9.10
N HIS A 248 6.41 4.15 8.08
CA HIS A 248 5.68 2.88 7.97
C HIS A 248 6.62 1.80 7.46
N GLY A 249 6.71 0.66 8.16
CA GLY A 249 7.77 -0.34 7.92
C GLY A 249 9.19 0.24 8.12
N GLU A 250 10.20 -0.47 7.61
CA GLU A 250 11.59 0.01 7.66
C GLU A 250 11.93 1.00 6.53
N GLY A 251 12.81 1.98 6.77
CA GLY A 251 13.39 2.82 5.72
C GLY A 251 12.52 3.98 5.21
N SER A 252 12.97 4.63 4.13
CA SER A 252 12.39 5.90 3.66
C SER A 252 11.35 5.76 2.55
N TRP A 253 10.37 6.67 2.57
CA TRP A 253 9.31 6.81 1.56
C TRP A 253 9.45 8.12 0.79
N VAL A 254 8.92 8.16 -0.44
CA VAL A 254 8.84 9.39 -1.24
C VAL A 254 7.40 9.65 -1.70
N ASP A 255 7.00 10.92 -1.66
CA ASP A 255 5.65 11.34 -2.07
C ASP A 255 5.55 11.45 -3.59
N MET A 256 4.48 10.88 -4.13
CA MET A 256 4.14 10.89 -5.55
C MET A 256 2.71 11.42 -5.72
N ILE A 257 2.54 12.53 -6.45
CA ILE A 257 1.23 13.18 -6.66
C ILE A 257 0.87 13.22 -8.15
N TYR A 258 -0.36 12.82 -8.48
CA TYR A 258 -1.03 13.11 -9.75
C TYR A 258 -2.11 14.18 -9.54
N GLU A 259 -1.93 15.37 -10.12
CA GLU A 259 -2.94 16.45 -10.16
C GLU A 259 -3.70 16.40 -11.48
N TYR A 260 -5.04 16.42 -11.42
CA TYR A 260 -5.87 16.27 -12.63
C TYR A 260 -5.78 17.46 -13.60
N THR A 261 -5.56 18.65 -13.06
CA THR A 261 -5.55 19.94 -13.78
C THR A 261 -4.20 20.31 -14.36
N THR A 262 -3.12 19.61 -14.00
CA THR A 262 -1.76 20.00 -14.37
C THR A 262 -1.34 19.22 -15.63
N PRO A 263 -1.38 19.82 -16.84
CA PRO A 263 -1.11 19.09 -18.08
C PRO A 263 0.29 18.47 -18.07
N PRO A 264 0.48 17.35 -18.81
CA PRO A 264 1.82 16.81 -19.04
C PRO A 264 2.71 17.92 -19.61
N LYS A 265 3.91 18.11 -19.05
CA LYS A 265 4.89 18.99 -19.70
C LYS A 265 5.18 18.37 -21.06
N GLY A 266 4.68 18.99 -22.13
CA GLY A 266 4.93 18.55 -23.49
C GLY A 266 6.43 18.39 -23.71
N ARG A 267 6.82 17.36 -24.47
CA ARG A 267 8.20 17.27 -24.98
C ARG A 267 8.49 18.58 -25.68
N GLY A 268 9.44 19.35 -25.14
CA GLY A 268 9.75 20.68 -25.66
C GLY A 268 10.00 20.58 -27.16
N SER A 269 9.29 21.41 -27.95
CA SER A 269 9.59 21.52 -29.36
C SER A 269 11.04 21.93 -29.48
N ALA A 270 11.88 21.06 -30.03
CA ALA A 270 13.21 21.45 -30.45
C ALA A 270 13.02 22.57 -31.46
N ALA A 271 13.37 23.80 -31.07
CA ALA A 271 13.35 24.94 -31.97
C ALA A 271 14.36 24.63 -33.09
N ARG A 272 13.86 24.37 -34.29
CA ARG A 272 14.67 24.48 -35.49
C ARG A 272 14.94 25.97 -35.71
N ALA A 273 16.13 26.39 -35.29
CA ALA A 273 16.89 27.39 -36.00
C ALA A 273 17.59 26.72 -37.19
#